data_AF-A0A4V6P3Q5-F1
#
_entry.id   AF-A0A4V6P3Q5-F1
#
_cell.length_a   1.000
_cell.length_b   1.000
_cell.length_c   1.000
_cell.angle_alpha   90.00
_cell.angle_beta   90.00
_cell.angle_gamma   90.00
#
_symmetry.space_group_name_H-M   'P 1'
#
loop_
_entity.id
_entity.type
_entity.pdbx_description
1 polymer ?
#
loop_
_entity_poly.entity_id
_entity_poly.type
_entity_poly.pdbx_seq_one_letter_code
_entity_poly.pdbx_strand_id
1 'polypeptide(L)'
;MALAGIRSLLTAALVLGSSALTHPAFAQDRSELPPYAMLRSLQFVQDSVVLGDHSAAEMQRFMLATIDQRLRTADPSVFEDPRNVDAALIYAMSGGNPETLEYLASRDIAGNFDNRVAEALRKYLSGKGTLVAKSLGEMTKEYRDEKLGPYLALVSGNVAVVNDPKAALGFYDWARLTAPGTIIEEAALRRSVAITVEANMVKEALSYSRRYARRFVHSPYASQFADFFVQLVVSHFGAITENDVDGAIEFMDADRRREVFLRIARAAAIAGNNDLARLASTKAEALAGNPVPEALARLYGGLAGIPTNDIHAAMKAISEVPEETLSVRDKALRRAAKTIAEQVVSKPEEESFAQDEAIKVTHTEDAKSPVALPRNEIAGPASASEDPTAGTAVKFDPAFQTYVDSGRSKLNAIDEMLMEESPSK
;
A
#
# COMPACT_ATOMS: atom_id res chain seq x y z
N MET A 1 -47.55 17.97 74.38
CA MET A 1 -46.66 16.83 74.05
C MET A 1 -46.36 16.87 72.56
N ALA A 2 -45.06 16.87 72.21
CA ALA A 2 -44.41 16.66 70.89
C ALA A 2 -44.87 17.54 69.70
N LEU A 3 -44.12 18.60 69.30
CA LEU A 3 -42.95 18.61 68.36
C LEU A 3 -43.26 17.90 67.03
N ALA A 4 -43.06 18.43 65.82
CA ALA A 4 -42.45 19.63 65.23
C ALA A 4 -43.02 19.70 63.78
N GLY A 5 -42.99 20.73 62.95
CA GLY A 5 -42.07 21.84 62.78
C GLY A 5 -41.95 22.14 61.27
N ILE A 6 -42.54 23.27 60.85
CA ILE A 6 -42.07 24.21 59.82
C ILE A 6 -42.05 23.76 58.34
N ARG A 7 -42.99 24.34 57.57
CA ARG A 7 -42.81 24.72 56.15
C ARG A 7 -43.36 26.13 55.98
N SER A 8 -42.54 27.09 55.61
CA SER A 8 -43.00 28.30 54.92
C SER A 8 -41.89 28.88 54.06
N LEU A 9 -42.22 28.98 52.78
CA LEU A 9 -41.43 29.52 51.70
C LEU A 9 -41.22 31.02 51.90
N LEU A 10 -40.01 31.49 51.61
CA LEU A 10 -39.77 32.88 51.24
C LEU A 10 -38.69 32.93 50.16
N THR A 11 -39.10 33.57 49.07
CA THR A 11 -38.42 33.89 47.82
C THR A 11 -37.04 34.54 48.01
N ALA A 12 -36.04 34.05 47.27
CA ALA A 12 -34.77 34.74 47.04
C ALA A 12 -34.51 34.83 45.53
N ALA A 13 -34.28 36.07 45.07
CA ALA A 13 -34.11 36.45 43.68
C ALA A 13 -32.77 35.95 43.10
N LEU A 14 -32.84 35.51 41.85
CA LEU A 14 -31.74 35.00 41.03
C LEU A 14 -30.91 36.20 40.51
N VAL A 15 -29.65 36.33 40.95
CA VAL A 15 -28.65 37.19 40.31
C VAL A 15 -27.72 36.30 39.51
N LEU A 16 -27.80 36.42 38.18
CA LEU A 16 -26.91 35.80 37.21
C LEU A 16 -25.51 36.42 37.31
N GLY A 17 -24.58 35.72 37.94
CA GLY A 17 -23.15 35.98 37.86
C GLY A 17 -22.51 35.03 36.86
N SER A 18 -22.51 35.40 35.57
CA SER A 18 -21.81 34.66 34.51
C SER A 18 -20.32 34.99 34.57
N SER A 19 -19.57 34.30 35.43
CA SER A 19 -18.10 34.29 35.36
C SER A 19 -17.67 33.44 34.17
N ALA A 20 -17.63 34.05 32.98
CA ALA A 20 -16.95 33.46 31.84
C ALA A 20 -15.45 33.44 32.17
N LEU A 21 -14.95 32.28 32.63
CA LEU A 21 -13.53 31.96 32.59
C LEU A 21 -13.14 31.77 31.12
N THR A 22 -12.92 32.88 30.43
CA THR A 22 -12.21 32.91 29.15
C THR A 22 -10.78 32.44 29.41
N HIS A 23 -10.57 31.13 29.29
CA HIS A 23 -9.21 30.61 29.13
C HIS A 23 -8.73 31.10 27.77
N PRO A 24 -7.61 31.85 27.69
CA PRO A 24 -7.02 32.15 26.41
C PRO A 24 -6.61 30.81 25.79
N ALA A 25 -7.25 30.45 24.68
CA ALA A 25 -6.75 29.42 23.80
C ALA A 25 -5.44 29.95 23.20
N PHE A 26 -4.31 29.67 23.86
CA PHE A 26 -3.02 29.84 23.24
C PHE A 26 -2.95 28.87 22.06
N ALA A 27 -2.95 29.42 20.84
CA ALA A 27 -2.41 28.71 19.70
C ALA A 27 -0.93 28.46 20.03
N GLN A 28 -0.61 27.26 20.53
CA GLN A 28 0.78 26.85 20.68
C GLN A 28 1.45 26.97 19.32
N ASP A 29 2.54 27.72 19.28
CA ASP A 29 3.41 27.75 18.12
C ASP A 29 3.83 26.30 17.83
N ARG A 30 3.72 25.85 16.57
CA ARG A 30 4.02 24.45 16.22
C ARG A 30 5.46 24.05 16.55
N SER A 31 6.32 25.05 16.80
CA SER A 31 7.69 24.93 17.32
C SER A 31 7.78 24.34 18.74
N GLU A 32 6.69 24.32 19.52
CA GLU A 32 6.67 23.85 20.92
C GLU A 32 6.16 22.41 21.11
N LEU A 33 5.61 21.77 20.08
CA LEU A 33 5.02 20.44 20.25
C LEU A 33 6.10 19.40 20.63
N PRO A 34 5.85 18.54 21.64
CA PRO A 34 6.78 17.47 21.97
C PRO A 34 6.78 16.39 20.86
N PRO A 35 7.95 15.79 20.54
CA PRO A 35 8.08 14.78 19.49
C PRO A 35 7.00 13.68 19.50
N TYR A 36 6.62 13.16 20.67
CA TYR A 36 5.60 12.11 20.76
C TYR A 36 4.21 12.55 20.26
N ALA A 37 3.85 13.84 20.39
CA ALA A 37 2.57 14.36 19.92
C ALA A 37 2.55 14.52 18.40
N MET A 38 3.68 14.95 17.83
CA MET A 38 3.86 15.02 16.38
C MET A 38 3.84 13.64 15.75
N LEU A 39 4.53 12.66 16.35
CA LEU A 39 4.51 11.28 15.89
C LEU A 39 3.10 10.70 15.88
N ARG A 40 2.29 10.92 16.93
CA ARG A 40 0.91 10.45 16.96
C ARG A 40 0.08 10.97 15.78
N SER A 41 0.32 12.22 15.41
CA SER A 41 -0.33 12.84 14.26
C SER A 41 0.14 12.19 12.94
N LEU A 42 1.44 11.87 12.83
CA LEU A 42 1.97 11.13 11.68
C LEU A 42 1.35 9.74 11.56
N GLN A 43 1.23 9.00 12.68
CA GLN A 43 0.60 7.69 12.71
C GLN A 43 -0.84 7.75 12.22
N PHE A 44 -1.62 8.72 12.70
CA PHE A 44 -3.00 8.93 12.24
C PHE A 44 -3.08 9.17 10.72
N VAL A 45 -2.18 10.00 10.19
CA VAL A 45 -2.09 10.28 8.75
C VAL A 45 -1.70 9.01 7.97
N GLN A 46 -0.69 8.27 8.41
CA GLN A 46 -0.25 7.01 7.79
C GLN A 46 -1.36 5.95 7.76
N ASP A 47 -2.10 5.82 8.87
CA ASP A 47 -3.22 4.89 8.98
C ASP A 47 -4.38 5.31 8.05
N SER A 48 -4.64 6.60 7.92
CA SER A 48 -5.66 7.14 6.99
C SER A 48 -5.28 6.86 5.53
N VAL A 49 -4.00 6.98 5.17
CA VAL A 49 -3.50 6.69 3.82
C VAL A 49 -3.76 5.23 3.43
N VAL A 50 -3.45 4.26 4.31
CA VAL A 50 -3.67 2.84 4.02
C VAL A 50 -5.15 2.43 4.04
N LEU A 51 -6.02 3.26 4.63
CA LEU A 51 -7.47 3.08 4.60
C LEU A 51 -8.14 3.78 3.40
N GLY A 52 -7.39 4.49 2.56
CA GLY A 52 -7.87 5.05 1.28
C GLY A 52 -7.90 6.57 1.18
N ASP A 53 -7.49 7.31 2.23
CA ASP A 53 -7.31 8.76 2.10
C ASP A 53 -5.98 9.07 1.40
N HIS A 54 -5.99 8.95 0.07
CA HIS A 54 -4.80 9.20 -0.74
C HIS A 54 -4.36 10.67 -0.72
N SER A 55 -5.25 11.60 -0.36
CA SER A 55 -4.91 13.03 -0.25
C SER A 55 -3.94 13.31 0.91
N ALA A 56 -3.92 12.42 1.91
CA ALA A 56 -3.06 12.51 3.08
C ALA A 56 -1.58 12.14 2.80
N ALA A 57 -1.24 11.62 1.61
CA ALA A 57 0.13 11.21 1.28
C ALA A 57 1.13 12.37 1.21
N GLU A 58 0.70 13.56 0.76
CA GLU A 58 1.54 14.77 0.81
C GLU A 58 1.73 15.26 2.24
N MET A 59 0.66 15.22 3.04
CA MET A 59 0.72 15.55 4.47
C MET A 59 1.68 14.62 5.21
N GLN A 60 1.66 13.31 4.92
CA GLN A 60 2.60 12.35 5.51
C GLN A 60 4.05 12.76 5.28
N ARG A 61 4.41 13.10 4.03
CA ARG A 61 5.77 13.53 3.67
C ARG A 61 6.16 14.82 4.38
N PHE A 62 5.25 15.79 4.44
CA PHE A 62 5.45 17.03 5.19
C PHE A 62 5.68 16.77 6.69
N MET A 63 4.89 15.89 7.29
CA MET A 63 5.01 15.54 8.71
C MET A 63 6.33 14.82 9.01
N LEU A 64 6.77 13.90 8.15
CA LEU A 64 8.08 13.25 8.28
C LEU A 64 9.20 14.30 8.32
N ALA A 65 9.22 15.25 7.38
CA ALA A 65 10.22 16.31 7.34
C ALA A 65 10.15 17.25 8.56
N THR A 66 8.94 17.56 9.03
CA THR A 66 8.73 18.44 10.20
C THR A 66 9.20 17.76 11.49
N ILE A 67 8.91 16.47 11.67
CA ILE A 67 9.39 15.67 12.80
C ILE A 67 10.92 15.56 12.73
N ASP A 68 11.49 15.38 11.53
CA ASP A 68 12.93 15.34 11.34
C ASP A 68 13.64 16.57 11.90
N GLN A 69 13.15 17.75 11.49
CA GLN A 69 13.67 19.02 11.93
C GLN A 69 13.52 19.16 13.45
N ARG A 70 12.33 18.87 13.99
CA ARG A 70 12.07 18.97 15.44
C ARG A 70 12.99 18.09 16.26
N LEU A 71 13.23 16.85 15.81
CA LEU A 71 14.11 15.91 16.50
C LEU A 71 15.56 16.41 16.49
N ARG A 72 16.04 16.94 15.37
CA ARG A 72 17.42 17.44 15.23
C ARG A 72 17.69 18.76 15.94
N THR A 73 16.67 19.60 16.15
CA THR A 73 16.82 20.91 16.82
C THR A 73 16.35 20.91 18.28
N ALA A 74 15.81 19.80 18.77
CA ALA A 74 15.39 19.66 20.16
C ALA A 74 16.57 19.85 21.12
N ASP A 75 16.31 20.55 22.24
CA ASP A 75 17.22 20.50 23.38
C ASP A 75 17.33 19.05 23.90
N PRO A 76 18.53 18.56 24.28
CA PRO A 76 18.71 17.20 24.80
C PRO A 76 17.79 16.84 25.97
N SER A 77 17.41 17.80 26.82
CA SER A 77 16.49 17.59 27.95
C SER A 77 15.09 17.12 27.53
N VAL A 78 14.69 17.37 26.27
CA VAL A 78 13.41 16.87 25.71
C VAL A 78 13.36 15.34 25.73
N PHE A 79 14.51 14.67 25.63
CA PHE A 79 14.62 13.22 25.62
C PHE A 79 14.72 12.59 27.02
N GLU A 80 14.71 13.39 28.09
CA GLU A 80 14.51 12.87 29.45
C GLU A 80 13.08 12.30 29.63
N ASP A 81 12.12 12.75 28.81
CA ASP A 81 10.82 12.10 28.69
C ASP A 81 10.93 10.87 27.78
N PRO A 82 10.75 9.64 28.31
CA PRO A 82 10.89 8.41 27.53
C PRO A 82 9.93 8.33 26.35
N ARG A 83 8.80 9.06 26.38
CA ARG A 83 7.86 9.11 25.25
C ARG A 83 8.47 9.76 24.02
N ASN A 84 9.39 10.71 24.20
CA ASN A 84 10.10 11.37 23.10
C ASN A 84 11.23 10.49 22.54
N VAL A 85 11.83 9.65 23.38
CA VAL A 85 12.78 8.60 22.95
C VAL A 85 12.04 7.57 22.08
N ASP A 86 10.92 7.04 22.58
CA ASP A 86 10.05 6.16 21.80
C ASP A 86 9.67 6.80 20.46
N ALA A 87 9.34 8.09 20.49
CA ALA A 87 8.92 8.80 19.28
C ALA A 87 10.03 8.87 18.22
N ALA A 88 11.27 9.11 18.64
CA ALA A 88 12.42 9.12 17.74
C ALA A 88 12.70 7.72 17.14
N LEU A 89 12.60 6.67 17.96
CA LEU A 89 12.81 5.29 17.51
C LEU A 89 11.71 4.82 16.54
N ILE A 90 10.44 5.11 16.86
CA ILE A 90 9.31 4.79 15.99
C ILE A 90 9.40 5.58 14.69
N TYR A 91 9.75 6.87 14.75
CA TYR A 91 9.97 7.69 13.55
C TYR A 91 11.01 7.06 12.63
N ALA A 92 12.16 6.63 13.17
CA ALA A 92 13.21 5.96 12.40
C ALA A 92 12.70 4.65 11.75
N MET A 93 11.88 3.88 12.46
CA MET A 93 11.26 2.66 11.92
C MET A 93 10.13 2.93 10.93
N SER A 94 9.48 4.10 10.96
CA SER A 94 8.26 4.41 10.19
C SER A 94 8.50 5.22 8.92
N GLY A 95 9.70 5.15 8.37
CA GLY A 95 10.08 5.86 7.13
C GLY A 95 10.70 7.23 7.37
N GLY A 96 11.10 7.55 8.60
CA GLY A 96 11.88 8.74 8.93
C GLY A 96 13.30 8.71 8.36
N ASN A 97 13.96 9.87 8.37
CA ASN A 97 15.34 10.01 7.91
C ASN A 97 16.31 9.17 8.78
N PRO A 98 17.03 8.19 8.20
CA PRO A 98 17.96 7.34 8.95
C PRO A 98 19.06 8.08 9.71
N GLU A 99 19.53 9.19 9.14
CA GLU A 99 20.59 10.00 9.73
C GLU A 99 20.16 10.66 11.05
N THR A 100 18.87 10.81 11.28
CA THR A 100 18.35 11.45 12.50
C THR A 100 18.57 10.56 13.72
N LEU A 101 18.42 9.24 13.58
CA LEU A 101 18.76 8.30 14.65
C LEU A 101 20.26 8.33 14.97
N GLU A 102 21.12 8.40 13.96
CA GLU A 102 22.57 8.56 14.13
C GLU A 102 22.90 9.85 14.89
N TYR A 103 22.28 10.97 14.47
CA TYR A 103 22.48 12.28 15.08
C TYR A 103 22.13 12.27 16.57
N LEU A 104 20.97 11.69 16.92
CA LEU A 104 20.49 11.61 18.30
C LEU A 104 21.34 10.67 19.15
N ALA A 105 21.57 9.44 18.68
CA ALA A 105 22.33 8.44 19.45
C ALA A 105 23.78 8.86 19.70
N SER A 106 24.42 9.56 18.76
CA SER A 106 25.79 10.08 18.94
C SER A 106 25.89 11.23 19.95
N ARG A 107 24.77 11.82 20.35
CA ARG A 107 24.68 12.98 21.28
C ARG A 107 23.99 12.63 22.60
N ASP A 108 23.60 11.39 22.79
CA ASP A 108 22.93 10.94 24.00
C ASP A 108 23.93 10.68 25.14
N ILE A 109 24.39 11.77 25.77
CA ILE A 109 25.34 11.71 26.90
C ILE A 109 24.65 11.17 28.16
N ALA A 110 23.34 11.40 28.30
CA ALA A 110 22.55 11.00 29.46
C ALA A 110 22.15 9.50 29.43
N GLY A 111 22.26 8.84 28.28
CA GLY A 111 21.90 7.42 28.12
C GLY A 111 20.39 7.19 28.12
N ASN A 112 19.63 8.13 27.56
CA ASN A 112 18.17 8.03 27.44
C ASN A 112 17.72 6.96 26.43
N PHE A 113 18.54 6.71 25.39
CA PHE A 113 18.27 5.70 24.37
C PHE A 113 18.83 4.34 24.78
N ASP A 114 18.05 3.27 24.58
CA ASP A 114 18.63 1.92 24.63
C ASP A 114 19.60 1.75 23.46
N ASN A 115 20.89 1.71 23.80
CA ASN A 115 21.97 1.56 22.83
C ASN A 115 21.84 0.29 21.97
N ARG A 116 21.27 -0.80 22.51
CA ARG A 116 21.03 -2.05 21.75
C ARG A 116 20.03 -1.81 20.64
N VAL A 117 18.92 -1.12 20.94
CA VAL A 117 17.87 -0.79 19.97
C VAL A 117 18.41 0.18 18.93
N ALA A 118 19.06 1.26 19.36
CA ALA A 118 19.61 2.27 18.46
C ALA A 118 20.66 1.68 17.50
N GLU A 119 21.58 0.85 17.98
CA GLU A 119 22.59 0.20 17.14
C GLU A 119 21.97 -0.77 16.13
N ALA A 120 21.00 -1.58 16.56
CA ALA A 120 20.33 -2.53 15.68
C ALA A 120 19.54 -1.81 14.58
N LEU A 121 18.82 -0.74 14.92
CA LEU A 121 18.08 0.06 13.96
C LEU A 121 19.02 0.80 12.99
N ARG A 122 20.15 1.33 13.45
CA ARG A 122 21.17 1.93 12.56
C ARG A 122 21.68 0.94 11.52
N LYS A 123 22.00 -0.30 11.94
CA LYS A 123 22.42 -1.36 11.02
C LYS A 123 21.30 -1.77 10.07
N TYR A 124 20.05 -1.86 10.55
CA TYR A 124 18.89 -2.13 9.70
C TYR A 124 18.74 -1.05 8.61
N LEU A 125 18.70 0.22 9.00
CA LEU A 125 18.51 1.35 8.09
C LEU A 125 19.69 1.54 7.13
N SER A 126 20.90 1.11 7.49
CA SER A 126 22.07 1.09 6.61
C SER A 126 22.14 -0.15 5.70
N GLY A 127 21.08 -0.96 5.61
CA GLY A 127 21.02 -2.17 4.78
C GLY A 127 21.81 -3.37 5.32
N LYS A 128 22.29 -3.32 6.57
CA LYS A 128 23.07 -4.37 7.25
C LYS A 128 22.24 -5.12 8.32
N GLY A 129 20.91 -5.09 8.19
CA GLY A 129 20.00 -5.64 9.20
C GLY A 129 20.21 -7.13 9.49
N THR A 130 20.63 -7.92 8.50
CA THR A 130 20.89 -9.36 8.68
C THR A 130 21.98 -9.65 9.72
N LEU A 131 22.93 -8.73 9.92
CA LEU A 131 23.97 -8.84 10.95
C LEU A 131 23.43 -8.75 12.38
N VAL A 132 22.22 -8.22 12.56
CA VAL A 132 21.55 -8.03 13.86
C VAL A 132 20.23 -8.77 13.96
N ALA A 133 19.95 -9.71 13.05
CA ALA A 133 18.68 -10.44 13.01
C ALA A 133 18.35 -11.11 14.36
N LYS A 134 19.34 -11.76 14.99
CA LYS A 134 19.17 -12.42 16.29
C LYS A 134 18.82 -11.40 17.38
N SER A 135 19.58 -10.31 17.48
CA SER A 135 19.36 -9.26 18.49
C SER A 135 18.01 -8.57 18.29
N LEU A 136 17.61 -8.27 17.05
CA LEU A 136 16.28 -7.73 16.72
C LEU A 136 15.15 -8.69 17.16
N GLY A 137 15.32 -9.99 16.94
CA GLY A 137 14.37 -11.00 17.40
C GLY A 137 14.26 -11.10 18.93
N GLU A 138 15.39 -10.97 19.65
CA GLU A 138 15.41 -10.93 21.12
C GLU A 138 14.74 -9.65 21.65
N MET A 139 15.10 -8.49 21.11
CA MET A 139 14.48 -7.21 21.45
C MET A 139 12.97 -7.20 21.16
N THR A 140 12.53 -7.78 20.05
CA THR A 140 11.09 -7.88 19.75
C THR A 140 10.32 -8.63 20.84
N LYS A 141 10.94 -9.64 21.47
CA LYS A 141 10.31 -10.36 22.60
C LYS A 141 10.31 -9.54 23.88
N GLU A 142 11.41 -8.82 24.13
CA GLU A 142 11.58 -7.94 25.29
C GLU A 142 10.55 -6.79 25.26
N TYR A 143 10.46 -6.08 24.14
CA TYR A 143 9.59 -4.91 23.93
C TYR A 143 8.17 -5.26 23.49
N ARG A 144 7.75 -6.54 23.57
CA ARG A 144 6.53 -7.02 22.92
C ARG A 144 5.25 -6.35 23.41
N ASP A 145 5.24 -5.92 24.66
CA ASP A 145 4.09 -5.29 25.35
C ASP A 145 4.26 -3.76 25.46
N GLU A 146 5.28 -3.21 24.80
CA GLU A 146 5.59 -1.78 24.77
C GLU A 146 5.22 -1.14 23.42
N LYS A 147 5.25 0.19 23.35
CA LYS A 147 4.92 0.94 22.12
C LYS A 147 5.84 0.61 20.95
N LEU A 148 7.08 0.22 21.22
CA LEU A 148 8.05 -0.18 20.20
C LEU A 148 7.75 -1.57 19.61
N GLY A 149 7.01 -2.41 20.33
CA GLY A 149 6.79 -3.83 20.00
C GLY A 149 6.34 -4.10 18.56
N PRO A 150 5.25 -3.47 18.07
CA PRO A 150 4.77 -3.71 16.71
C PRO A 150 5.78 -3.29 15.63
N TYR A 151 6.52 -2.20 15.86
CA TYR A 151 7.52 -1.68 14.93
C TYR A 151 8.77 -2.56 14.89
N LEU A 152 9.27 -2.99 16.06
CA LEU A 152 10.39 -3.92 16.16
C LEU A 152 10.04 -5.28 15.55
N ALA A 153 8.80 -5.75 15.73
CA ALA A 153 8.33 -6.96 15.09
C ALA A 153 8.33 -6.83 13.55
N LEU A 154 7.81 -5.72 13.02
CA LEU A 154 7.83 -5.49 11.57
C LEU A 154 9.27 -5.44 11.03
N VAL A 155 10.17 -4.71 11.69
CA VAL A 155 11.60 -4.65 11.32
C VAL A 155 12.26 -6.02 11.40
N SER A 156 11.98 -6.80 12.44
CA SER A 156 12.51 -8.15 12.60
C SER A 156 12.04 -9.09 11.50
N GLY A 157 10.76 -9.00 11.10
CA GLY A 157 10.23 -9.71 9.95
C GLY A 157 10.93 -9.32 8.64
N ASN A 158 11.13 -8.02 8.41
CA ASN A 158 11.83 -7.50 7.22
C ASN A 158 13.29 -8.00 7.14
N VAL A 159 13.95 -8.18 8.27
CA VAL A 159 15.31 -8.73 8.32
C VAL A 159 15.32 -10.25 8.17
N ALA A 160 14.38 -10.94 8.82
CA ALA A 160 14.31 -12.39 8.83
C ALA A 160 13.98 -12.96 7.43
N VAL A 161 13.17 -12.26 6.62
CA VAL A 161 12.69 -12.76 5.33
C VAL A 161 13.83 -13.16 4.37
N VAL A 162 15.01 -12.53 4.48
CA VAL A 162 16.15 -12.81 3.61
C VAL A 162 16.72 -14.22 3.85
N ASN A 163 16.73 -14.67 5.10
CA ASN A 163 17.36 -15.94 5.49
C ASN A 163 16.34 -17.04 5.83
N ASP A 164 15.21 -16.66 6.43
CA ASP A 164 14.14 -17.55 6.83
C ASP A 164 12.77 -16.86 6.64
N PRO A 165 12.19 -16.94 5.43
CA PRO A 165 10.87 -16.39 5.14
C PRO A 165 9.77 -16.93 6.06
N LYS A 166 9.85 -18.19 6.49
CA LYS A 166 8.83 -18.78 7.36
C LYS A 166 8.91 -18.22 8.78
N ALA A 167 10.11 -18.04 9.32
CA ALA A 167 10.27 -17.37 10.61
C ALA A 167 9.79 -15.92 10.59
N ALA A 168 9.93 -15.22 9.45
CA ALA A 168 9.43 -13.86 9.29
C ALA A 168 7.90 -13.76 9.50
N LEU A 169 7.14 -14.79 9.14
CA LEU A 169 5.68 -14.82 9.36
C LEU A 169 5.31 -14.67 10.83
N GLY A 170 6.08 -15.26 11.76
CA GLY A 170 5.82 -15.13 13.19
C GLY A 170 5.97 -13.69 13.70
N PHE A 171 6.94 -12.95 13.16
CA PHE A 171 7.12 -11.53 13.47
C PHE A 171 6.02 -10.67 12.87
N TYR A 172 5.64 -10.91 11.61
CA TYR A 172 4.52 -10.20 10.98
C TYR A 172 3.19 -10.49 11.67
N ASP A 173 2.96 -11.73 12.12
CA ASP A 173 1.80 -12.10 12.92
C ASP A 173 1.73 -11.30 14.22
N TRP A 174 2.86 -11.14 14.91
CA TRP A 174 2.91 -10.30 16.11
C TRP A 174 2.61 -8.83 15.79
N ALA A 175 3.24 -8.28 14.75
CA ALA A 175 3.05 -6.90 14.33
C ALA A 175 1.57 -6.59 14.01
N ARG A 176 0.91 -7.44 13.22
CA ARG A 176 -0.51 -7.23 12.86
C ARG A 176 -1.48 -7.43 14.03
N LEU A 177 -1.17 -8.32 14.98
CA LEU A 177 -2.03 -8.59 16.12
C LEU A 177 -1.93 -7.49 17.18
N THR A 178 -0.79 -6.81 17.25
CA THR A 178 -0.51 -5.75 18.24
C THR A 178 -0.76 -4.34 17.71
N ALA A 179 -0.87 -4.14 16.40
CA ALA A 179 -1.23 -2.87 15.77
C ALA A 179 -2.33 -3.01 14.69
N PRO A 180 -3.52 -3.55 15.03
CA PRO A 180 -4.60 -3.72 14.05
C PRO A 180 -5.14 -2.37 13.58
N GLY A 181 -5.56 -2.28 12.32
CA GLY A 181 -6.08 -1.06 11.70
C GLY A 181 -5.02 -0.08 11.22
N THR A 182 -3.73 -0.40 11.38
CA THR A 182 -2.64 0.52 11.10
C THR A 182 -1.87 0.15 9.84
N ILE A 183 -1.01 1.06 9.38
CA ILE A 183 -0.02 0.78 8.32
C ILE A 183 0.90 -0.42 8.66
N ILE A 184 1.10 -0.72 9.94
CA ILE A 184 1.90 -1.86 10.39
C ILE A 184 1.19 -3.17 10.08
N GLU A 185 -0.12 -3.26 10.34
CA GLU A 185 -0.91 -4.42 9.96
C GLU A 185 -0.97 -4.58 8.43
N GLU A 186 -1.20 -3.48 7.69
CA GLU A 186 -1.24 -3.51 6.23
C GLU A 186 0.03 -4.14 5.66
N ALA A 187 1.19 -3.62 6.09
CA ALA A 187 2.48 -4.03 5.58
C ALA A 187 2.82 -5.46 6.00
N ALA A 188 2.48 -5.86 7.24
CA ALA A 188 2.65 -7.22 7.73
C ALA A 188 1.79 -8.22 6.94
N LEU A 189 0.52 -7.90 6.66
CA LEU A 189 -0.37 -8.76 5.89
C LEU A 189 0.10 -8.89 4.44
N ARG A 190 0.42 -7.76 3.77
CA ARG A 190 0.89 -7.76 2.38
C ARG A 190 2.14 -8.61 2.20
N ARG A 191 3.12 -8.48 3.10
CA ARG A 191 4.36 -9.30 3.08
C ARG A 191 4.10 -10.76 3.45
N SER A 192 3.16 -11.03 4.35
CA SER A 192 2.77 -12.41 4.69
C SER A 192 2.10 -13.12 3.51
N VAL A 193 1.27 -12.42 2.73
CA VAL A 193 0.70 -12.95 1.48
C VAL A 193 1.83 -13.31 0.51
N ALA A 194 2.77 -12.40 0.25
CA ALA A 194 3.91 -12.67 -0.64
C ALA A 194 4.67 -13.94 -0.25
N ILE A 195 5.10 -14.03 1.01
CA ILE A 195 5.87 -15.18 1.53
C ILE A 195 5.09 -16.48 1.39
N THR A 196 3.81 -16.48 1.76
CA THR A 196 3.01 -17.71 1.74
C THR A 196 2.68 -18.17 0.33
N VAL A 197 2.52 -17.25 -0.63
CA VAL A 197 2.37 -17.56 -2.05
C VAL A 197 3.65 -18.19 -2.60
N GLU A 198 4.81 -17.57 -2.36
CA GLU A 198 6.11 -18.08 -2.81
C GLU A 198 6.46 -19.45 -2.18
N ALA A 199 6.09 -19.65 -0.92
CA ALA A 199 6.33 -20.89 -0.19
C ALA A 199 5.27 -21.99 -0.44
N ASN A 200 4.31 -21.77 -1.36
CA ASN A 200 3.19 -22.67 -1.63
C ASN A 200 2.36 -23.06 -0.38
N MET A 201 2.23 -22.14 0.58
CA MET A 201 1.43 -22.29 1.80
C MET A 201 -0.02 -21.84 1.52
N VAL A 202 -0.73 -22.63 0.71
CA VAL A 202 -2.02 -22.22 0.08
C VAL A 202 -3.08 -21.78 1.08
N LYS A 203 -3.25 -22.52 2.18
CA LYS A 203 -4.27 -22.22 3.20
C LYS A 203 -3.98 -20.92 3.93
N GLU A 204 -2.71 -20.71 4.28
CA GLU A 204 -2.22 -19.52 4.95
C GLU A 204 -2.30 -18.31 4.02
N ALA A 205 -1.89 -18.45 2.76
CA ALA A 205 -1.97 -17.41 1.74
C ALA A 205 -3.40 -16.93 1.52
N LEU A 206 -4.38 -17.84 1.46
CA LEU A 206 -5.80 -17.50 1.37
C LEU A 206 -6.29 -16.79 2.64
N SER A 207 -5.89 -17.27 3.82
CA SER A 207 -6.24 -16.66 5.12
C SER A 207 -5.71 -15.23 5.24
N TYR A 208 -4.44 -14.98 4.89
CA TYR A 208 -3.87 -13.64 4.88
C TYR A 208 -4.52 -12.75 3.83
N SER A 209 -4.80 -13.29 2.63
CA SER A 209 -5.48 -12.54 1.58
C SER A 209 -6.85 -12.04 1.99
N ARG A 210 -7.68 -12.91 2.62
CA ARG A 210 -8.98 -12.53 3.18
C ARG A 210 -8.89 -11.44 4.26
N ARG A 211 -7.85 -11.48 5.10
CA ARG A 211 -7.64 -10.46 6.13
C ARG A 211 -7.26 -9.12 5.51
N TYR A 212 -6.34 -9.15 4.54
CA TYR A 212 -5.94 -7.95 3.80
C TYR A 212 -7.13 -7.32 3.08
N ALA A 213 -7.84 -8.10 2.26
CA ALA A 213 -8.92 -7.61 1.42
C ALA A 213 -10.11 -7.06 2.23
N ARG A 214 -10.35 -7.55 3.44
CA ARG A 214 -11.41 -7.01 4.30
C ARG A 214 -11.14 -5.60 4.81
N ARG A 215 -9.88 -5.17 4.88
CA ARG A 215 -9.50 -3.92 5.58
C ARG A 215 -8.73 -2.93 4.71
N PHE A 216 -7.90 -3.40 3.80
CA PHE A 216 -6.92 -2.58 3.08
C PHE A 216 -7.12 -2.59 1.56
N VAL A 217 -8.34 -2.85 1.08
CA VAL A 217 -8.64 -2.80 -0.37
C VAL A 217 -8.44 -1.42 -0.98
N HIS A 218 -8.53 -0.36 -0.18
CA HIS A 218 -8.25 1.01 -0.60
C HIS A 218 -6.82 1.45 -0.30
N SER A 219 -5.96 0.56 0.20
CA SER A 219 -4.55 0.87 0.40
C SER A 219 -3.87 1.26 -0.91
N PRO A 220 -2.94 2.22 -0.92
CA PRO A 220 -2.12 2.50 -2.11
C PRO A 220 -1.29 1.28 -2.54
N TYR A 221 -1.11 0.28 -1.66
CA TYR A 221 -0.40 -0.96 -1.97
C TYR A 221 -1.33 -2.10 -2.42
N ALA A 222 -2.64 -1.86 -2.57
CA ALA A 222 -3.62 -2.88 -2.93
C ALA A 222 -3.33 -3.56 -4.28
N SER A 223 -2.71 -2.84 -5.22
CA SER A 223 -2.28 -3.40 -6.50
C SER A 223 -1.23 -4.51 -6.33
N GLN A 224 -0.27 -4.34 -5.43
CA GLN A 224 0.75 -5.36 -5.17
C GLN A 224 0.14 -6.58 -4.47
N PHE A 225 -0.79 -6.35 -3.54
CA PHE A 225 -1.58 -7.43 -2.97
C PHE A 225 -2.34 -8.21 -4.06
N ALA A 226 -3.00 -7.50 -4.98
CA ALA A 226 -3.76 -8.12 -6.06
C ALA A 226 -2.87 -9.00 -6.95
N ASP A 227 -1.62 -8.60 -7.21
CA ASP A 227 -0.67 -9.40 -7.99
C ASP A 227 -0.35 -10.73 -7.30
N PHE A 228 -0.08 -10.73 -5.98
CA PHE A 228 0.14 -11.97 -5.23
C PHE A 228 -1.13 -12.83 -5.14
N PHE A 229 -2.30 -12.20 -4.98
CA PHE A 229 -3.57 -12.92 -4.95
C PHE A 229 -3.90 -13.58 -6.29
N VAL A 230 -3.66 -12.88 -7.41
CA VAL A 230 -3.81 -13.45 -8.76
C VAL A 230 -2.86 -14.63 -8.95
N GLN A 231 -1.60 -14.50 -8.54
CA GLN A 231 -0.63 -15.59 -8.59
C GLN A 231 -1.11 -16.80 -7.79
N LEU A 232 -1.60 -16.60 -6.55
CA LEU A 232 -2.15 -17.65 -5.71
C LEU A 232 -3.27 -18.42 -6.42
N VAL A 233 -4.25 -17.69 -6.97
CA VAL A 233 -5.43 -18.29 -7.60
C VAL A 233 -5.04 -19.06 -8.87
N VAL A 234 -4.19 -18.48 -9.73
CA VAL A 234 -3.80 -19.11 -10.99
C VAL A 234 -2.96 -20.36 -10.77
N SER A 235 -2.00 -20.31 -9.84
CA SER A 235 -1.10 -21.44 -9.55
C SER A 235 -1.77 -22.60 -8.81
N HIS A 236 -2.87 -22.34 -8.09
CA HIS A 236 -3.51 -23.33 -7.22
C HIS A 236 -5.00 -23.53 -7.50
N PHE A 237 -5.44 -23.22 -8.73
CA PHE A 237 -6.83 -23.45 -9.13
C PHE A 237 -7.21 -24.93 -9.00
N GLY A 238 -8.39 -25.20 -8.43
CA GLY A 238 -8.84 -26.53 -8.06
C GLY A 238 -8.64 -26.83 -6.56
N ALA A 239 -7.53 -26.39 -5.98
CA ALA A 239 -7.37 -26.33 -4.52
C ALA A 239 -7.98 -25.04 -3.95
N ILE A 240 -7.79 -23.92 -4.65
CA ILE A 240 -8.54 -22.68 -4.48
C ILE A 240 -9.81 -22.79 -5.33
N THR A 241 -10.96 -22.78 -4.67
CA THR A 241 -12.27 -22.89 -5.31
C THR A 241 -12.80 -21.52 -5.73
N GLU A 242 -13.84 -21.51 -6.57
CA GLU A 242 -14.57 -20.27 -6.92
C GLU A 242 -15.08 -19.53 -5.69
N ASN A 243 -15.68 -20.26 -4.74
CA ASN A 243 -16.17 -19.69 -3.48
C ASN A 243 -15.03 -19.08 -2.65
N ASP A 244 -13.82 -19.64 -2.74
CA ASP A 244 -12.67 -19.08 -2.04
C ASP A 244 -12.25 -17.73 -2.63
N VAL A 245 -12.26 -17.62 -3.96
CA VAL A 245 -11.98 -16.37 -4.67
C VAL A 245 -13.03 -15.33 -4.34
N ASP A 246 -14.31 -15.67 -4.49
CA ASP A 246 -15.43 -14.76 -4.24
C ASP A 246 -15.40 -14.26 -2.79
N GLY A 247 -15.24 -15.16 -1.81
CA GLY A 247 -15.18 -14.79 -0.40
C GLY A 247 -13.93 -14.00 -0.02
N ALA A 248 -12.83 -14.08 -0.79
CA ALA A 248 -11.65 -13.25 -0.56
C ALA A 248 -11.84 -11.81 -0.98
N ILE A 249 -12.65 -11.55 -2.01
CA ILE A 249 -12.84 -10.21 -2.58
C ILE A 249 -14.25 -9.65 -2.37
N GLU A 250 -15.07 -10.28 -1.52
CA GLU A 250 -16.47 -9.91 -1.29
C GLU A 250 -16.67 -8.45 -0.82
N PHE A 251 -15.70 -7.92 -0.07
CA PHE A 251 -15.73 -6.55 0.47
C PHE A 251 -15.30 -5.48 -0.53
N MET A 252 -14.82 -5.86 -1.71
CA MET A 252 -14.45 -4.91 -2.75
C MET A 252 -15.71 -4.35 -3.45
N ASP A 253 -15.64 -3.09 -3.87
CA ASP A 253 -16.62 -2.51 -4.78
C ASP A 253 -16.63 -3.25 -6.14
N ALA A 254 -17.67 -3.00 -6.95
CA ALA A 254 -17.86 -3.72 -8.21
C ALA A 254 -16.70 -3.49 -9.19
N ASP A 255 -16.13 -2.28 -9.22
CA ASP A 255 -15.05 -1.94 -10.15
C ASP A 255 -13.75 -2.66 -9.80
N ARG A 256 -13.41 -2.68 -8.51
CA ARG A 256 -12.20 -3.36 -8.01
C ARG A 256 -12.32 -4.88 -8.12
N ARG A 257 -13.50 -5.46 -7.84
CA ARG A 257 -13.75 -6.89 -8.11
C ARG A 257 -13.57 -7.22 -9.58
N ARG A 258 -14.13 -6.39 -10.46
CA ARG A 258 -13.99 -6.55 -11.92
C ARG A 258 -12.53 -6.53 -12.34
N GLU A 259 -11.75 -5.59 -11.81
CA GLU A 259 -10.32 -5.50 -12.07
C GLU A 259 -9.57 -6.78 -11.64
N VAL A 260 -9.82 -7.29 -10.43
CA VAL A 260 -9.19 -8.53 -9.95
C VAL A 260 -9.57 -9.71 -10.84
N PHE A 261 -10.85 -9.86 -11.21
CA PHE A 261 -11.28 -10.91 -12.11
C PHE A 261 -10.63 -10.81 -13.50
N LEU A 262 -10.48 -9.60 -14.06
CA LEU A 262 -9.78 -9.40 -15.33
C LEU A 262 -8.29 -9.77 -15.22
N ARG A 263 -7.62 -9.43 -14.11
CA ARG A 263 -6.23 -9.83 -13.86
C ARG A 263 -6.10 -11.37 -13.77
N ILE A 264 -7.02 -12.03 -13.07
CA ILE A 264 -7.09 -13.51 -13.00
C ILE A 264 -7.33 -14.09 -14.40
N ALA A 265 -8.31 -13.59 -15.14
CA ALA A 265 -8.65 -14.07 -16.47
C ALA A 265 -7.45 -13.98 -17.43
N ARG A 266 -6.78 -12.83 -17.45
CA ARG A 266 -5.58 -12.60 -18.26
C ARG A 266 -4.46 -13.56 -17.89
N ALA A 267 -4.14 -13.67 -16.60
CA ALA A 267 -3.06 -14.52 -16.13
C ALA A 267 -3.35 -16.02 -16.37
N ALA A 268 -4.59 -16.46 -16.14
CA ALA A 268 -5.04 -17.82 -16.40
C ALA A 268 -5.01 -18.16 -17.89
N ALA A 269 -5.45 -17.24 -18.77
CA ALA A 269 -5.41 -17.44 -20.22
C ALA A 269 -3.97 -17.60 -20.73
N ILE A 270 -3.04 -16.79 -20.23
CA ILE A 270 -1.61 -16.88 -20.57
C ILE A 270 -1.00 -18.19 -20.03
N ALA A 271 -1.40 -18.61 -18.84
CA ALA A 271 -0.94 -19.86 -18.23
C ALA A 271 -1.58 -21.13 -18.83
N GLY A 272 -2.52 -20.99 -19.77
CA GLY A 272 -3.25 -22.11 -20.37
C GLY A 272 -4.32 -22.73 -19.45
N ASN A 273 -4.66 -22.09 -18.33
CA ASN A 273 -5.73 -22.53 -17.44
C ASN A 273 -7.09 -22.05 -17.95
N ASN A 274 -7.61 -22.74 -18.97
CA ASN A 274 -8.79 -22.33 -19.73
C ASN A 274 -10.07 -22.25 -18.90
N ASP A 275 -10.25 -23.15 -17.93
CA ASP A 275 -11.44 -23.16 -17.06
C ASP A 275 -11.47 -21.91 -16.16
N LEU A 276 -10.34 -21.61 -15.50
CA LEU A 276 -10.23 -20.40 -14.68
C LEU A 276 -10.36 -19.13 -15.51
N ALA A 277 -9.75 -19.10 -16.70
CA ALA A 277 -9.84 -17.95 -17.59
C ALA A 277 -11.28 -17.66 -18.02
N ARG A 278 -12.07 -18.68 -18.39
CA ARG A 278 -13.50 -18.54 -18.69
C ARG A 278 -14.31 -18.10 -17.47
N LEU A 279 -14.09 -18.74 -16.33
CA LEU A 279 -14.78 -18.42 -15.09
C LEU A 279 -14.59 -16.95 -14.69
N ALA A 280 -13.32 -16.52 -14.62
CA ALA A 280 -12.97 -15.16 -14.24
C ALA A 280 -13.47 -14.12 -15.25
N SER A 281 -13.41 -14.42 -16.56
CA SER A 281 -13.96 -13.54 -17.60
C SER A 281 -15.48 -13.39 -17.44
N THR A 282 -16.20 -14.49 -17.24
CA THR A 282 -17.66 -14.47 -17.04
C THR A 282 -18.05 -13.65 -15.80
N LYS A 283 -17.32 -13.80 -14.69
CA LYS A 283 -17.54 -13.00 -13.49
C LYS A 283 -17.25 -11.51 -13.70
N ALA A 284 -16.22 -11.18 -14.47
CA ALA A 284 -15.92 -9.79 -14.83
C ALA A 284 -17.04 -9.19 -15.70
N GLU A 285 -17.58 -9.92 -16.68
CA GLU A 285 -18.71 -9.48 -17.52
C GLU A 285 -19.99 -9.27 -16.71
N ALA A 286 -20.26 -10.14 -15.73
CA ALA A 286 -21.43 -10.04 -14.87
C ALA A 286 -21.45 -8.75 -14.01
N LEU A 287 -20.28 -8.17 -13.73
CA LEU A 287 -20.14 -6.93 -12.97
C LEU A 287 -20.33 -5.68 -13.86
N ALA A 288 -21.34 -5.66 -14.72
CA ALA A 288 -21.59 -4.65 -15.77
C ALA A 288 -21.30 -3.18 -15.38
N GLY A 289 -20.96 -2.35 -16.37
CA GLY A 289 -20.89 -0.89 -16.17
C GLY A 289 -19.87 -0.12 -17.02
N ASN A 290 -19.00 -0.79 -17.79
CA ASN A 290 -18.02 -0.11 -18.64
C ASN A 290 -17.64 -0.93 -19.89
N PRO A 291 -17.69 -0.35 -21.10
CA PRO A 291 -17.36 -1.05 -22.36
C PRO A 291 -15.95 -1.63 -22.44
N VAL A 292 -14.95 -1.00 -21.81
CA VAL A 292 -13.55 -1.45 -21.91
C VAL A 292 -13.30 -2.73 -21.11
N PRO A 293 -13.67 -2.82 -19.81
CA PRO A 293 -13.63 -4.08 -19.07
C PRO A 293 -14.40 -5.23 -19.72
N GLU A 294 -15.56 -4.96 -20.33
CA GLU A 294 -16.32 -5.98 -21.07
C GLU A 294 -15.55 -6.48 -22.29
N ALA A 295 -14.92 -5.58 -23.05
CA ALA A 295 -14.09 -5.96 -24.19
C ALA A 295 -12.87 -6.80 -23.77
N LEU A 296 -12.25 -6.49 -22.62
CA LEU A 296 -11.15 -7.27 -22.06
C LEU A 296 -11.61 -8.66 -21.58
N ALA A 297 -12.78 -8.76 -20.94
CA ALA A 297 -13.32 -10.04 -20.52
C ALA A 297 -13.62 -10.94 -21.71
N ARG A 298 -14.23 -10.39 -22.78
CA ARG A 298 -14.43 -11.12 -24.04
C ARG A 298 -13.13 -11.58 -24.67
N LEU A 299 -12.09 -10.74 -24.65
CA LEU A 299 -10.76 -11.11 -25.14
C LEU A 299 -10.21 -12.30 -24.35
N TYR A 300 -10.12 -12.20 -23.02
CA TYR A 300 -9.50 -13.23 -22.19
C TYR A 300 -10.31 -14.53 -22.15
N GLY A 301 -11.65 -14.45 -22.12
CA GLY A 301 -12.54 -15.59 -22.23
C GLY A 301 -12.46 -16.27 -23.60
N GLY A 302 -12.35 -15.46 -24.67
CA GLY A 302 -12.13 -15.95 -26.04
C GLY A 302 -10.82 -16.72 -26.18
N LEU A 303 -9.73 -16.23 -25.59
CA LEU A 303 -8.43 -16.94 -25.60
C LEU A 303 -8.54 -18.36 -25.04
N ALA A 304 -9.31 -18.53 -23.96
CA ALA A 304 -9.53 -19.82 -23.31
C ALA A 304 -10.35 -20.82 -24.17
N GLY A 305 -11.04 -20.34 -25.20
CA GLY A 305 -11.81 -21.15 -26.14
C GLY A 305 -11.01 -21.64 -27.35
N ILE A 306 -9.82 -21.08 -27.62
CA ILE A 306 -8.99 -21.47 -28.77
C ILE A 306 -8.64 -22.96 -28.77
N PRO A 307 -8.15 -23.58 -27.67
CA PRO A 307 -7.78 -25.00 -27.69
C PRO A 307 -8.98 -25.95 -27.57
N THR A 308 -10.20 -25.47 -27.81
CA THR A 308 -11.45 -26.25 -27.64
C THR A 308 -12.19 -26.42 -28.96
N ASN A 309 -13.25 -27.23 -28.96
CA ASN A 309 -14.11 -27.41 -30.12
C ASN A 309 -14.87 -26.12 -30.51
N ASP A 310 -14.90 -25.13 -29.63
CA ASP A 310 -15.57 -23.84 -29.84
C ASP A 310 -14.65 -22.76 -30.45
N ILE A 311 -13.54 -23.17 -31.07
CA ILE A 311 -12.53 -22.27 -31.65
C ILE A 311 -13.12 -21.19 -32.58
N HIS A 312 -14.14 -21.50 -33.38
CA HIS A 312 -14.78 -20.52 -34.25
C HIS A 312 -15.51 -19.41 -33.45
N ALA A 313 -16.18 -19.77 -32.36
CA ALA A 313 -16.81 -18.79 -31.47
C ALA A 313 -15.75 -17.95 -30.74
N ALA A 314 -14.66 -18.58 -30.31
CA ALA A 314 -13.51 -17.89 -29.72
C ALA A 314 -12.87 -16.87 -30.68
N MET A 315 -12.62 -17.26 -31.93
CA MET A 315 -12.09 -16.37 -32.97
C MET A 315 -13.00 -15.17 -33.23
N LYS A 316 -14.33 -15.40 -33.25
CA LYS A 316 -15.31 -14.33 -33.39
C LYS A 316 -15.24 -13.36 -32.21
N ALA A 317 -15.29 -13.88 -30.98
CA ALA A 317 -15.22 -13.07 -29.76
C ALA A 317 -13.95 -12.20 -29.72
N ILE A 318 -12.78 -12.78 -30.03
CA ILE A 318 -11.49 -12.06 -30.07
C ILE A 318 -11.47 -11.00 -31.19
N SER A 319 -12.10 -11.28 -32.32
CA SER A 319 -12.10 -10.36 -33.48
C SER A 319 -12.99 -9.14 -33.26
N GLU A 320 -14.12 -9.32 -32.58
CA GLU A 320 -15.09 -8.26 -32.24
C GLU A 320 -14.58 -7.26 -31.20
N VAL A 321 -13.51 -7.60 -30.46
CA VAL A 321 -12.86 -6.68 -29.52
C VAL A 321 -12.21 -5.52 -30.30
N PRO A 322 -12.63 -4.26 -30.07
CA PRO A 322 -12.10 -3.12 -30.79
C PRO A 322 -10.64 -2.83 -30.36
N GLU A 323 -9.74 -2.69 -31.32
CA GLU A 323 -8.29 -2.66 -31.05
C GLU A 323 -7.86 -1.38 -30.33
N GLU A 324 -8.55 -0.27 -30.61
CA GLU A 324 -8.37 1.03 -29.97
C GLU A 324 -8.63 1.03 -28.46
N THR A 325 -9.42 0.07 -27.96
CA THR A 325 -9.72 -0.09 -26.53
C THR A 325 -8.65 -0.87 -25.77
N LEU A 326 -7.70 -1.48 -26.49
CA LEU A 326 -6.71 -2.39 -25.91
C LEU A 326 -5.37 -1.71 -25.61
N SER A 327 -4.76 -2.11 -24.50
CA SER A 327 -3.37 -1.78 -24.20
C SER A 327 -2.43 -2.37 -25.26
N VAL A 328 -1.19 -1.85 -25.36
CA VAL A 328 -0.17 -2.41 -26.27
C VAL A 328 0.05 -3.91 -26.01
N ARG A 329 0.02 -4.33 -24.73
CA ARG A 329 0.19 -5.72 -24.31
C ARG A 329 -0.98 -6.58 -24.76
N ASP A 330 -2.21 -6.08 -24.63
CA ASP A 330 -3.41 -6.85 -25.02
C ASP A 330 -3.61 -6.87 -26.54
N LYS A 331 -3.14 -5.85 -27.28
CA LYS A 331 -3.05 -5.90 -28.75
C LYS A 331 -2.12 -7.01 -29.21
N ALA A 332 -0.95 -7.13 -28.59
CA ALA A 332 -0.01 -8.22 -28.88
C ALA A 332 -0.64 -9.59 -28.55
N LEU A 333 -1.33 -9.70 -27.41
CA LEU A 333 -2.02 -10.91 -27.00
C LEU A 333 -3.13 -11.30 -27.98
N ARG A 334 -3.96 -10.33 -28.41
CA ARG A 334 -5.01 -10.52 -29.43
C ARG A 334 -4.43 -11.01 -30.76
N ARG A 335 -3.31 -10.43 -31.21
CA ARG A 335 -2.64 -10.84 -32.44
C ARG A 335 -2.13 -12.27 -32.36
N ALA A 336 -1.41 -12.60 -31.29
CA ALA A 336 -0.90 -13.96 -31.06
C ALA A 336 -2.05 -14.98 -31.02
N ALA A 337 -3.14 -14.66 -30.34
CA ALA A 337 -4.33 -15.48 -30.25
C ALA A 337 -4.97 -15.74 -31.63
N LYS A 338 -5.09 -14.71 -32.48
CA LYS A 338 -5.58 -14.88 -33.86
C LYS A 338 -4.68 -15.78 -34.70
N THR A 339 -3.37 -15.56 -34.66
CA THR A 339 -2.40 -16.38 -35.40
C THR A 339 -2.46 -17.84 -34.97
N ILE A 340 -2.49 -18.13 -33.66
CA ILE A 340 -2.59 -19.50 -33.15
C ILE A 340 -3.92 -20.13 -33.60
N ALA A 341 -5.04 -19.41 -33.48
CA ALA A 341 -6.34 -19.94 -33.87
C ALA A 341 -6.41 -20.26 -35.38
N GLU A 342 -5.85 -19.40 -36.24
CA GLU A 342 -5.74 -19.64 -37.68
C GLU A 342 -4.91 -20.89 -38.00
N GLN A 343 -3.78 -21.08 -37.30
CA GLN A 343 -2.93 -22.25 -37.48
C GLN A 343 -3.61 -23.56 -37.05
N VAL A 344 -4.37 -23.54 -35.95
CA VAL A 344 -5.10 -24.72 -35.45
C VAL A 344 -6.21 -25.16 -36.41
N VAL A 345 -6.87 -24.22 -37.10
CA VAL A 345 -7.96 -24.52 -38.06
C VAL A 345 -7.45 -24.80 -39.47
N SER A 346 -6.22 -24.40 -39.79
CA SER A 346 -5.63 -24.59 -41.12
C SER A 346 -5.43 -26.07 -41.43
N LYS A 347 -5.56 -26.44 -42.72
CA LYS A 347 -5.30 -27.81 -43.16
C LYS A 347 -3.80 -28.12 -43.00
N PRO A 348 -3.41 -29.33 -42.55
CA PRO A 348 -2.01 -29.72 -42.52
C PRO A 348 -1.42 -29.71 -43.94
N GLU A 349 -0.34 -28.96 -44.16
CA GLU A 349 0.47 -28.98 -45.39
C GLU A 349 1.82 -29.64 -45.08
N GLU A 350 2.50 -30.27 -46.07
CA GLU A 350 3.75 -30.99 -45.83
C GLU A 350 4.89 -30.10 -45.28
N GLU A 351 4.83 -28.78 -45.55
CA GLU A 351 5.76 -27.78 -44.99
C GLU A 351 5.48 -27.45 -43.51
N SER A 352 4.32 -27.83 -42.96
CA SER A 352 3.93 -27.60 -41.55
C SER A 352 4.80 -28.37 -40.54
N PHE A 353 5.61 -29.34 -41.01
CA PHE A 353 6.60 -30.05 -40.20
C PHE A 353 7.96 -29.34 -40.10
N ALA A 354 8.19 -28.29 -40.89
CA ALA A 354 9.36 -27.43 -40.71
C ALA A 354 9.09 -26.47 -39.56
N GLN A 355 9.95 -26.47 -38.53
CA GLN A 355 9.88 -25.48 -37.46
C GLN A 355 10.20 -24.11 -38.06
N ASP A 356 9.20 -23.22 -38.15
CA ASP A 356 9.45 -21.80 -38.38
C ASP A 356 10.33 -21.23 -37.26
N GLU A 357 11.19 -20.26 -37.61
CA GLU A 357 11.99 -19.54 -36.63
C GLU A 357 11.08 -18.93 -35.57
N ALA A 358 11.36 -19.24 -34.31
CA ALA A 358 10.58 -18.76 -33.17
C ALA A 358 10.42 -17.23 -33.24
N ILE A 359 9.17 -16.75 -33.29
CA ILE A 359 8.85 -15.34 -33.14
C ILE A 359 9.36 -14.92 -31.76
N LYS A 360 10.51 -14.26 -31.71
CA LYS A 360 11.04 -13.63 -30.51
C LYS A 360 10.17 -12.41 -30.21
N VAL A 361 9.09 -12.63 -29.47
CA VAL A 361 8.41 -11.54 -28.77
C VAL A 361 9.42 -11.01 -27.75
N THR A 362 9.90 -9.79 -27.94
CA THR A 362 10.76 -9.12 -26.98
C THR A 362 9.98 -9.02 -25.67
N HIS A 363 10.28 -9.91 -24.72
CA HIS A 363 9.84 -9.76 -23.36
C HIS A 363 10.51 -8.49 -22.83
N THR A 364 9.79 -7.38 -22.78
CA THR A 364 10.17 -6.28 -21.89
C THR A 364 10.12 -6.87 -20.48
N GLU A 365 11.28 -6.96 -19.83
CA GLU A 365 11.47 -7.52 -18.49
C GLU A 365 10.84 -6.62 -17.41
N ASP A 366 9.56 -6.25 -17.53
CA ASP A 366 8.84 -5.56 -16.47
C ASP A 366 8.06 -6.55 -15.58
N ALA A 367 8.22 -7.85 -15.82
CA ALA A 367 7.61 -8.93 -15.03
C ALA A 367 8.62 -9.62 -14.12
N LYS A 368 9.53 -8.86 -13.50
CA LYS A 368 9.91 -9.24 -12.14
C LYS A 368 8.73 -8.84 -11.28
N SER A 369 7.95 -9.83 -10.79
CA SER A 369 7.20 -9.61 -9.56
C SER A 369 8.16 -8.91 -8.61
N PRO A 370 7.82 -7.74 -8.06
CA PRO A 370 8.71 -7.09 -7.13
C PRO A 370 8.93 -8.09 -6.01
N VAL A 371 10.11 -8.73 -6.00
CA VAL A 371 10.66 -9.29 -4.77
C VAL A 371 10.51 -8.13 -3.81
N ALA A 372 9.77 -8.34 -2.73
CA ALA A 372 9.63 -7.34 -1.68
C ALA A 372 11.02 -7.14 -1.09
N LEU A 373 11.83 -6.31 -1.75
CA LEU A 373 13.11 -5.84 -1.24
C LEU A 373 12.76 -5.16 0.09
N PRO A 374 13.53 -5.40 1.16
CA PRO A 374 13.25 -4.82 2.46
C PRO A 374 13.58 -3.31 2.43
N ARG A 375 12.76 -2.53 1.72
CA ARG A 375 12.75 -1.07 1.78
C ARG A 375 11.71 -0.66 2.80
N ASN A 376 12.01 0.40 3.56
CA ASN A 376 11.09 0.90 4.58
C ASN A 376 9.93 1.67 3.91
N GLU A 377 8.99 0.92 3.33
CA GLU A 377 7.86 1.44 2.54
C GLU A 377 6.82 2.20 3.37
N ILE A 378 6.97 2.26 4.69
CA ILE A 378 6.07 2.98 5.62
C ILE A 378 6.07 4.50 5.32
N ALA A 379 7.09 5.00 4.62
CA ALA A 379 7.16 6.37 4.10
C ALA A 379 6.11 6.73 3.02
N GLY A 380 5.26 5.78 2.61
CA GLY A 380 4.28 5.95 1.54
C GLY A 380 4.79 5.37 0.22
N PRO A 381 3.92 5.20 -0.80
CA PRO A 381 4.38 4.87 -2.14
C PRO A 381 5.29 5.99 -2.61
N ALA A 382 6.53 5.66 -2.97
CA ALA A 382 7.34 6.59 -3.75
C ALA A 382 6.55 6.92 -5.03
N SER A 383 6.46 8.20 -5.39
CA SER A 383 6.19 8.55 -6.78
C SER A 383 7.14 7.70 -7.63
N ALA A 384 6.66 7.05 -8.68
CA ALA A 384 7.51 6.34 -9.63
C ALA A 384 8.45 7.35 -10.29
N SER A 385 9.53 7.69 -9.59
CA SER A 385 10.69 8.40 -10.09
C SER A 385 11.78 7.36 -10.13
N GLU A 386 12.11 6.95 -11.35
CA GLU A 386 13.36 6.28 -11.69
C GLU A 386 14.53 6.98 -10.97
N ASP A 387 15.48 6.18 -10.49
CA ASP A 387 16.66 6.65 -9.75
C ASP A 387 17.35 7.83 -10.47
N PRO A 388 17.92 8.80 -9.72
CA PRO A 388 18.50 10.00 -10.29
C PRO A 388 19.84 9.66 -10.95
N THR A 389 19.84 9.48 -12.26
CA THR A 389 21.05 9.71 -13.04
C THR A 389 21.18 11.21 -13.31
N ALA A 390 22.34 11.73 -12.94
CA ALA A 390 22.67 13.14 -13.02
C ALA A 390 22.53 13.69 -14.46
N GLY A 391 21.90 14.87 -14.56
CA GLY A 391 22.18 15.84 -15.61
C GLY A 391 21.64 15.52 -17.00
N THR A 392 20.34 15.70 -17.21
CA THR A 392 19.83 16.24 -18.49
C THR A 392 18.44 16.80 -18.28
N ALA A 393 18.22 18.06 -18.68
CA ALA A 393 16.91 18.69 -18.62
C ALA A 393 15.93 17.92 -19.51
N VAL A 394 15.05 17.13 -18.90
CA VAL A 394 13.96 16.45 -19.60
C VAL A 394 12.97 17.51 -20.06
N LYS A 395 12.85 17.68 -21.38
CA LYS A 395 11.79 18.51 -21.98
C LYS A 395 10.48 17.75 -21.86
N PHE A 396 9.52 18.31 -21.13
CA PHE A 396 8.16 17.78 -21.11
C PHE A 396 7.44 18.06 -22.43
N ASP A 397 6.41 17.26 -22.72
CA ASP A 397 5.49 17.46 -23.85
C ASP A 397 4.94 18.91 -23.83
N PRO A 398 5.02 19.66 -24.96
CA PRO A 398 4.47 21.03 -25.06
C PRO A 398 3.02 21.16 -24.60
N ALA A 399 2.19 20.14 -24.78
CA ALA A 399 0.79 20.16 -24.34
C ALA A 399 0.68 20.12 -22.80
N PHE A 400 1.54 19.33 -22.15
CA PHE A 400 1.63 19.25 -20.70
C PHE A 400 2.24 20.52 -20.09
N GLN A 401 3.28 21.07 -20.73
CA GLN A 401 3.90 22.33 -20.32
C GLN A 401 2.86 23.47 -20.37
N THR A 402 2.07 23.54 -21.43
CA THR A 402 0.99 24.53 -21.59
C THR A 402 -0.10 24.37 -20.53
N TYR A 403 -0.45 23.13 -20.15
CA TYR A 403 -1.42 22.87 -19.09
C TYR A 403 -0.91 23.31 -17.71
N VAL A 404 0.36 23.01 -17.40
CA VAL A 404 0.99 23.41 -16.12
C VAL A 404 1.15 24.93 -16.05
N ASP A 405 1.57 25.57 -17.14
CA ASP A 405 1.73 27.03 -17.19
C ASP A 405 0.37 27.74 -17.10
N SER A 406 -0.68 27.19 -17.71
CA SER A 406 -2.05 27.69 -17.54
C SER A 406 -2.55 27.52 -16.09
N GLY A 407 -2.23 26.39 -15.45
CA GLY A 407 -2.54 26.16 -14.03
C GLY A 407 -1.85 27.15 -13.11
N ARG A 408 -0.56 27.40 -13.32
CA ARG A 408 0.22 28.41 -12.57
C ARG A 408 -0.29 29.82 -12.78
N SER A 409 -0.63 30.19 -14.02
CA SER A 409 -1.20 31.51 -14.31
C SER A 409 -2.55 31.72 -13.62
N LYS A 410 -3.40 30.69 -13.54
CA LYS A 410 -4.67 30.77 -12.81
C LYS A 410 -4.47 30.89 -11.29
N LEU A 411 -3.49 30.18 -10.73
CA LEU A 411 -3.17 30.29 -9.30
C LEU A 411 -2.60 31.67 -8.95
N ASN A 412 -1.72 32.22 -9.79
CA ASN A 412 -1.20 33.56 -9.58
C ASN A 412 -2.29 34.63 -9.69
N ALA A 413 -3.25 34.47 -10.61
CA ALA A 413 -4.39 35.38 -10.70
C ALA A 413 -5.30 35.30 -9.48
N ILE A 414 -5.47 34.10 -8.89
CA ILE A 414 -6.21 33.91 -7.64
C ILE A 414 -5.47 34.54 -6.46
N ASP A 415 -4.14 34.39 -6.39
CA ASP A 415 -3.32 35.02 -5.35
C ASP A 415 -3.31 36.55 -5.48
N GLU A 416 -3.26 37.12 -6.68
CA GLU A 416 -3.39 38.57 -6.89
C GLU A 416 -4.77 39.08 -6.46
N MET A 417 -5.85 38.36 -6.77
CA MET A 417 -7.19 38.70 -6.30
C MET A 417 -7.32 38.62 -4.78
N LEU A 418 -6.68 37.64 -4.13
CA LEU A 418 -6.65 37.50 -2.67
C LEU A 418 -5.82 38.61 -1.98
N MET A 419 -4.77 39.10 -2.64
CA MET A 419 -4.00 40.25 -2.16
C MET A 419 -4.76 41.57 -2.32
N GLU A 420 -5.56 41.74 -3.38
CA GLU A 420 -6.42 42.91 -3.57
C GLU A 420 -7.65 42.91 -2.64
N GLU A 421 -8.15 41.73 -2.26
CA GLU A 421 -9.25 41.56 -1.27
C GLU A 421 -8.81 41.69 0.19
N SER A 422 -7.56 42.10 0.45
CA SER A 422 -7.09 42.47 1.80
C SER A 422 -7.09 43.99 2.00
N PRO A 423 -8.26 44.67 2.19
CA PRO A 423 -8.25 46.05 2.63
C PRO A 423 -7.86 46.12 4.11
N SER A 424 -6.83 46.93 4.34
CA SER A 424 -6.46 47.53 5.62
C SER A 424 -7.66 47.74 6.54
N LYS A 425 -7.64 47.07 7.70
CA LYS A 425 -8.17 47.57 8.97
C LYS A 425 -7.42 46.93 10.14
#